data_AF-A0A3L6JIF9-F1
#
_entry.id   AF-A0A3L6JIF9-F1
#
_cell.length_a   1.000
_cell.length_b   1.000
_cell.length_c   1.000
_cell.angle_alpha   90.00
_cell.angle_beta   90.00
_cell.angle_gamma   90.00
#
_symmetry.space_group_name_H-M   'P 1'
#
loop_
_entity.id
_entity.type
_entity.pdbx_description
1 polymer ?
#
loop_
_entity_poly.entity_id
_entity_poly.type
_entity_poly.pdbx_seq_one_letter_code
_entity_poly.pdbx_strand_id
1 'polypeptide(L)'
;KPFFGWLVDFITSARVLAMVFEGDNVIQGIRDALGATFVQKATPDSLRGRYGIWAGINVAHASDAPDTAAAEIALWTKEGGLVHSSDAEARARAYIDKYKTGDADYTAEIRKLVQTTIEQKRSSPNLVPSLEKLFSKDAEGVRQGEISALARSIHSFIEEEIAKA
;
A
#
# COMPACT_ATOMS: atom_id res chain seq x y z
N LYS A 1 9.38 0.24 18.17
CA LYS A 1 10.43 0.40 17.13
C LYS A 1 10.37 1.85 16.62
N PRO A 2 11.49 2.48 16.20
CA PRO A 2 11.51 3.91 15.85
C PRO A 2 10.52 4.31 14.74
N PHE A 3 10.26 3.42 13.79
CA PHE A 3 9.33 3.66 12.67
C PHE A 3 7.83 3.53 13.03
N PHE A 4 7.48 3.18 14.27
CA PHE A 4 6.09 2.85 14.62
C PHE A 4 5.13 4.03 14.47
N GLY A 5 5.54 5.24 14.89
CA GLY A 5 4.70 6.44 14.77
C GLY A 5 4.33 6.73 13.32
N TRP A 6 5.35 6.83 12.45
CA TRP A 6 5.14 6.99 11.02
C TRP A 6 4.27 5.89 10.41
N LEU A 7 4.47 4.63 10.80
CA LEU A 7 3.69 3.51 10.28
C LEU A 7 2.19 3.64 10.62
N VAL A 8 1.86 4.11 11.82
CA VAL A 8 0.47 4.39 12.22
C VAL A 8 -0.11 5.51 11.36
N ASP A 9 0.62 6.61 11.17
CA ASP A 9 0.18 7.72 10.31
C ASP A 9 -0.02 7.25 8.86
N PHE A 10 0.87 6.39 8.36
CA PHE A 10 0.79 5.84 7.00
C PHE A 10 -0.44 4.96 6.80
N ILE A 11 -0.63 3.95 7.64
CA ILE A 11 -1.74 2.99 7.46
C ILE A 11 -3.11 3.60 7.75
N THR A 12 -3.16 4.72 8.48
CA THR A 12 -4.41 5.46 8.76
C THR A 12 -4.64 6.66 7.85
N SER A 13 -3.70 6.98 6.95
CA SER A 13 -3.78 8.16 6.07
C SER A 13 -4.90 8.07 5.04
N ALA A 14 -5.26 6.87 4.60
CA ALA A 14 -6.31 6.61 3.65
C ALA A 14 -7.04 5.31 3.99
N ARG A 15 -8.24 5.12 3.43
CA ARG A 15 -8.95 3.85 3.53
C ARG A 15 -8.12 2.67 3.03
N VAL A 16 -8.32 1.51 3.64
CA VAL A 16 -7.70 0.24 3.24
C VAL A 16 -8.78 -0.76 2.81
N LEU A 17 -8.41 -1.70 1.95
CA LEU A 17 -9.24 -2.86 1.63
C LEU A 17 -8.77 -4.04 2.50
N ALA A 18 -9.60 -4.42 3.48
CA ALA A 18 -9.39 -5.63 4.28
C ALA A 18 -10.14 -6.82 3.65
N MET A 19 -9.45 -7.95 3.50
CA MET A 19 -9.99 -9.18 2.92
C MET A 19 -9.52 -10.40 3.73
N VAL A 20 -10.36 -11.44 3.78
CA VAL A 20 -9.98 -12.75 4.30
C VAL A 20 -10.00 -13.73 3.14
N PHE A 21 -8.91 -14.47 2.97
CA PHE A 21 -8.79 -15.51 1.96
C PHE A 21 -8.82 -16.89 2.61
N GLU A 22 -9.48 -17.83 1.94
CA GLU A 22 -9.53 -19.24 2.31
C GLU A 22 -8.96 -20.09 1.18
N GLY A 23 -8.24 -21.16 1.52
CA GLY A 23 -7.71 -22.12 0.57
C GLY A 23 -6.52 -22.89 1.13
N ASP A 24 -6.09 -23.90 0.39
CA ASP A 24 -4.94 -24.72 0.75
C ASP A 24 -3.65 -23.86 0.73
N ASN A 25 -2.87 -23.94 1.81
CA ASN A 25 -1.63 -23.17 1.98
C ASN A 25 -1.78 -21.65 1.71
N VAL A 26 -2.98 -21.10 1.93
CA VAL A 26 -3.34 -19.72 1.51
C VAL A 26 -2.42 -18.65 2.09
N ILE A 27 -1.97 -18.80 3.35
CA ILE A 27 -1.04 -17.84 3.97
C ILE A 27 0.25 -17.75 3.18
N GLN A 28 0.88 -18.90 2.90
CA GLN A 28 2.12 -18.93 2.14
C GLN A 28 1.89 -18.47 0.70
N GLY A 29 0.82 -18.93 0.05
CA GLY A 29 0.49 -18.54 -1.33
C GLY A 29 0.30 -17.03 -1.51
N ILE A 30 -0.38 -16.36 -0.57
CA ILE A 30 -0.53 -14.90 -0.58
C ILE A 30 0.82 -14.22 -0.34
N ARG A 31 1.64 -14.70 0.61
CA ARG A 31 2.96 -14.12 0.88
C ARG A 31 3.91 -14.25 -0.31
N ASP A 32 3.88 -15.36 -1.02
CA ASP A 32 4.65 -15.57 -2.24
C ASP A 32 4.21 -14.61 -3.34
N ALA A 33 2.89 -14.43 -3.52
CA ALA A 33 2.34 -13.46 -4.47
C ALA A 33 2.73 -12.01 -4.12
N LEU A 34 2.79 -11.66 -2.82
CA LEU A 34 3.26 -10.36 -2.37
C LEU A 34 4.76 -10.17 -2.63
N GLY A 35 5.56 -11.20 -2.42
CA GLY A 35 7.02 -11.11 -2.49
C GLY A 35 7.65 -10.43 -1.27
N ALA A 36 8.94 -10.10 -1.37
CA ALA A 36 9.73 -9.56 -0.26
C ALA A 36 9.14 -8.25 0.30
N THR A 37 9.15 -8.09 1.62
CA THR A 37 8.57 -6.91 2.31
C THR A 37 9.19 -5.59 1.86
N PHE A 38 10.51 -5.56 1.65
CA PHE A 38 11.19 -4.38 1.13
C PHE A 38 11.12 -4.37 -0.39
N VAL A 39 10.55 -3.30 -0.95
CA VAL A 39 10.28 -3.17 -2.40
C VAL A 39 11.54 -3.42 -3.24
N GLN A 40 12.71 -2.97 -2.78
CA GLN A 40 13.98 -3.13 -3.49
C GLN A 40 14.48 -4.59 -3.55
N LYS A 41 13.93 -5.47 -2.70
CA LYS A 41 14.26 -6.90 -2.65
C LYS A 41 13.16 -7.76 -3.29
N ALA A 42 12.05 -7.16 -3.70
CA ALA A 42 10.93 -7.86 -4.31
C ALA A 42 11.21 -8.08 -5.80
N THR A 43 10.81 -9.24 -6.32
CA THR A 43 10.98 -9.57 -7.74
C THR A 43 9.92 -8.82 -8.58
N PRO A 44 10.21 -8.42 -9.82
CA PRO A 44 9.28 -7.61 -10.65
C PRO A 44 7.92 -8.27 -10.96
N ASP A 45 7.85 -9.59 -10.83
CA ASP A 45 6.64 -10.41 -10.98
C ASP A 45 5.76 -10.46 -9.72
N SER A 46 6.32 -10.17 -8.54
CA SER A 46 5.56 -10.06 -7.29
C SER A 46 4.77 -8.75 -7.22
N LEU A 47 3.69 -8.73 -6.43
CA LEU A 47 2.86 -7.53 -6.26
C LEU A 47 3.65 -6.36 -5.65
N ARG A 48 4.55 -6.61 -4.69
CA ARG A 48 5.40 -5.55 -4.11
C ARG A 48 6.44 -5.05 -5.10
N GLY A 49 7.02 -5.94 -5.90
CA GLY A 49 7.97 -5.55 -6.94
C GLY A 49 7.31 -4.78 -8.08
N ARG A 50 6.04 -5.05 -8.39
CA ARG A 50 5.29 -4.30 -9.41
C ARG A 50 4.75 -2.97 -8.90
N TYR A 51 4.09 -2.96 -7.74
CA TYR A 51 3.26 -1.82 -7.28
C TYR A 51 3.81 -1.09 -6.04
N GLY A 52 4.82 -1.62 -5.35
CA GLY A 52 5.45 -0.95 -4.18
C GLY A 52 6.15 0.35 -4.55
N ILE A 53 6.32 1.29 -3.62
CA ILE A 53 6.98 2.58 -3.92
C ILE A 53 8.45 2.55 -3.50
N TRP A 54 8.72 2.40 -2.21
CA TRP A 54 10.08 2.36 -1.67
C TRP A 54 10.09 1.76 -0.26
N ALA A 55 11.13 0.98 0.06
CA ALA A 55 11.30 0.36 1.38
C ALA A 55 10.02 -0.34 1.89
N GLY A 56 9.43 0.15 2.98
CA GLY A 56 8.22 -0.39 3.60
C GLY A 56 6.90 0.11 3.01
N ILE A 57 6.93 1.06 2.07
CA ILE A 57 5.74 1.52 1.35
C ILE A 57 5.45 0.50 0.24
N ASN A 58 4.84 -0.63 0.63
CA ASN A 58 4.88 -1.88 -0.12
C ASN A 58 3.50 -2.46 -0.47
N VAL A 59 2.48 -1.60 -0.65
CA VAL A 59 1.14 -1.94 -1.16
C VAL A 59 0.25 -2.71 -0.19
N ALA A 60 0.72 -3.83 0.36
CA ALA A 60 -0.13 -4.78 1.07
C ALA A 60 0.56 -5.50 2.23
N HIS A 61 -0.26 -5.81 3.23
CA HIS A 61 0.04 -6.64 4.39
C HIS A 61 -0.61 -8.03 4.23
N ALA A 62 0.02 -9.05 4.82
CA ALA A 62 -0.56 -10.37 4.99
C ALA A 62 0.00 -11.01 6.26
N SER A 63 -0.83 -11.82 6.92
CA SER A 63 -0.44 -12.62 8.08
C SER A 63 0.75 -13.53 7.75
N ASP A 64 1.50 -13.95 8.78
CA ASP A 64 2.69 -14.78 8.63
C ASP A 64 2.51 -16.23 9.11
N ALA A 65 1.49 -16.50 9.92
CA ALA A 65 1.21 -17.82 10.49
C ALA A 65 -0.29 -17.98 10.77
N PRO A 66 -0.79 -19.22 10.97
CA PRO A 66 -2.19 -19.45 11.31
C PRO A 66 -2.65 -18.69 12.57
N ASP A 67 -1.82 -18.66 13.62
CA ASP A 67 -2.17 -18.00 14.89
C ASP A 67 -2.28 -16.48 14.73
N THR A 68 -1.39 -15.86 13.96
CA THR A 68 -1.43 -14.42 13.68
C THR A 68 -2.58 -14.08 12.73
N ALA A 69 -2.86 -14.94 11.74
CA ALA A 69 -4.02 -14.79 10.87
C ALA A 69 -5.33 -14.82 11.69
N ALA A 70 -5.48 -15.78 12.61
CA ALA A 70 -6.65 -15.85 13.48
C ALA A 70 -6.82 -14.60 14.35
N ALA A 71 -5.72 -14.08 14.92
CA ALA A 71 -5.73 -12.84 15.70
C ALA A 71 -6.09 -11.61 14.86
N GLU A 72 -5.53 -11.48 13.65
CA GLU A 72 -5.81 -10.37 12.73
C GLU A 72 -7.26 -10.41 12.22
N ILE A 73 -7.78 -11.60 11.87
CA ILE A 73 -9.19 -11.77 11.49
C ILE A 73 -10.11 -11.34 12.63
N ALA A 74 -9.82 -11.76 13.86
CA ALA A 74 -10.60 -11.37 15.03
C ALA A 74 -10.57 -9.85 15.26
N LEU A 75 -9.41 -9.20 15.06
CA LEU A 75 -9.28 -7.75 15.17
C LEU A 75 -10.15 -7.03 14.12
N TRP A 76 -10.05 -7.43 12.85
CA TRP A 76 -10.79 -6.79 11.77
C TRP A 76 -12.30 -7.02 11.84
N THR A 77 -12.74 -8.18 12.31
CA THR A 77 -14.17 -8.49 12.44
C THR A 77 -14.82 -7.84 13.67
N LYS A 78 -14.08 -7.60 14.75
CA LYS A 78 -14.60 -6.97 15.97
C LYS A 78 -14.47 -5.46 15.95
N GLU A 79 -13.26 -4.97 15.73
CA GLU A 79 -12.92 -3.54 15.82
C GLU A 79 -12.93 -2.88 14.44
N GLY A 80 -12.47 -3.60 13.42
CA GLY A 80 -12.32 -3.08 12.05
C GLY A 80 -13.60 -3.05 11.21
N GLY A 81 -14.72 -3.57 11.75
CA GLY A 81 -16.01 -3.59 11.05
C GLY A 81 -16.08 -4.50 9.82
N LEU A 82 -15.13 -5.43 9.66
CA LEU A 82 -15.15 -6.40 8.57
C LEU A 82 -16.31 -7.37 8.76
N VAL A 83 -17.22 -7.40 7.78
CA VAL A 83 -18.41 -8.26 7.78
C VAL A 83 -18.35 -9.27 6.64
N HIS A 84 -18.92 -10.45 6.89
CA HIS A 84 -19.14 -11.43 5.83
C HIS A 84 -20.19 -10.90 4.84
N SER A 85 -19.92 -11.05 3.54
CA SER A 85 -20.87 -10.73 2.47
C SER A 85 -20.84 -11.82 1.41
N SER A 86 -22.00 -12.37 1.06
CA SER A 86 -22.13 -13.45 0.07
C SER A 86 -21.75 -13.02 -1.36
N ASP A 87 -21.71 -11.72 -1.62
CA ASP A 87 -21.34 -11.13 -2.91
C ASP A 87 -19.91 -10.54 -2.95
N ALA A 88 -19.13 -10.69 -1.85
CA ALA A 88 -17.83 -10.03 -1.71
C ALA A 88 -16.88 -10.37 -2.86
N GLU A 89 -16.80 -11.64 -3.24
CA GLU A 89 -15.97 -12.09 -4.35
C GLU A 89 -16.41 -11.48 -5.68
N ALA A 90 -17.71 -11.47 -5.97
CA ALA A 90 -18.24 -10.88 -7.18
C ALA A 90 -17.93 -9.38 -7.27
N ARG A 91 -18.08 -8.64 -6.16
CA ARG A 91 -17.71 -7.22 -6.08
C ARG A 91 -16.21 -6.99 -6.27
N ALA A 92 -15.37 -7.82 -5.66
CA ALA A 92 -13.91 -7.74 -5.83
C ALA A 92 -13.50 -7.99 -7.29
N ARG A 93 -14.08 -9.02 -7.94
CA ARG A 93 -13.83 -9.31 -9.36
C ARG A 93 -14.27 -8.16 -10.26
N ALA A 94 -15.48 -7.63 -10.05
CA ALA A 94 -15.98 -6.49 -10.82
C ALA A 94 -15.12 -5.22 -10.65
N TYR A 95 -14.58 -4.99 -9.45
CA TYR A 95 -13.60 -3.92 -9.21
C TYR A 95 -12.33 -4.14 -10.03
N ILE A 96 -11.73 -5.34 -9.95
CA ILE A 96 -10.51 -5.68 -10.70
C ILE A 96 -10.74 -5.58 -12.21
N ASP A 97 -11.91 -5.96 -12.71
CA ASP A 97 -12.24 -5.93 -14.14
C ASP A 97 -12.16 -4.51 -14.73
N LYS A 98 -12.43 -3.46 -13.95
CA LYS A 98 -12.22 -2.06 -14.37
C LYS A 98 -10.78 -1.76 -14.78
N TYR A 99 -9.83 -2.49 -14.19
CA TYR A 99 -8.39 -2.25 -14.32
C TYR A 99 -7.69 -3.26 -15.24
N LYS A 100 -8.40 -4.26 -15.77
CA LYS A 100 -7.82 -5.25 -16.69
C LYS A 100 -7.46 -4.71 -18.06
N THR A 101 -8.13 -3.65 -18.50
CA THR A 101 -7.98 -3.08 -19.85
C THR A 101 -7.51 -1.63 -19.86
N GLY A 102 -7.13 -1.09 -18.69
CA GLY A 102 -6.74 0.32 -18.54
C GLY A 102 -5.25 0.51 -18.27
N ASP A 103 -4.72 1.66 -18.67
CA ASP A 103 -3.34 2.12 -18.38
C ASP A 103 -3.24 2.82 -16.99
N ALA A 104 -3.99 2.35 -16.00
CA ALA A 104 -4.06 2.97 -14.67
C ALA A 104 -2.95 2.42 -13.75
N ASP A 105 -1.69 2.51 -14.18
CA ASP A 105 -0.53 2.24 -13.33
C ASP A 105 0.48 3.38 -13.44
N TYR A 106 0.51 4.22 -12.40
CA TYR A 106 1.45 5.34 -12.25
C TYR A 106 2.57 5.04 -11.27
N THR A 107 2.75 3.76 -10.90
CA THR A 107 3.75 3.34 -9.90
C THR A 107 5.15 3.74 -10.35
N ALA A 108 5.46 3.64 -11.65
CA ALA A 108 6.77 3.98 -12.18
C ALA A 108 7.11 5.47 -11.96
N GLU A 109 6.17 6.38 -12.22
CA GLU A 109 6.35 7.81 -11.99
C GLU A 109 6.45 8.14 -10.49
N ILE A 110 5.62 7.52 -9.66
CA ILE A 110 5.66 7.71 -8.20
C ILE A 110 7.02 7.23 -7.66
N ARG A 111 7.46 6.03 -8.05
CA ARG A 111 8.79 5.50 -7.71
C ARG A 111 9.88 6.45 -8.10
N LYS A 112 9.91 6.88 -9.36
CA LYS A 112 10.94 7.78 -9.87
C LYS A 112 10.99 9.08 -9.05
N LEU A 113 9.83 9.66 -8.76
CA LEU A 113 9.75 10.88 -7.94
C LEU A 113 10.32 10.65 -6.53
N VAL A 114 9.92 9.58 -5.84
CA VAL A 114 10.40 9.26 -4.49
C VAL A 114 11.89 8.95 -4.48
N GLN A 115 12.34 8.06 -5.37
CA GLN A 115 13.73 7.61 -5.49
C GLN A 115 14.67 8.77 -5.77
N THR A 116 14.38 9.56 -6.81
CA THR A 116 15.22 10.70 -7.17
C THR A 116 15.29 11.73 -6.03
N THR A 117 14.20 11.94 -5.29
CA THR A 117 14.21 12.89 -4.16
C THR A 117 15.11 12.41 -3.02
N ILE A 118 15.05 11.13 -2.67
CA ILE A 118 15.90 10.52 -1.63
C ILE A 118 17.37 10.54 -2.07
N GLU A 119 17.66 10.10 -3.31
CA GLU A 119 19.02 10.02 -3.85
C GLU A 119 19.69 11.40 -3.97
N GLN A 120 18.93 12.43 -4.34
CA GLN A 120 19.43 13.81 -4.41
C GLN A 120 19.55 14.47 -3.03
N LYS A 121 19.05 13.82 -1.97
CA LYS A 121 19.01 14.36 -0.60
C LYS A 121 18.39 15.77 -0.54
N ARG A 122 17.44 16.04 -1.43
CA ARG A 122 16.88 17.38 -1.60
C ARG A 122 15.40 17.30 -1.90
N SER A 123 14.60 17.63 -0.90
CA SER A 123 13.17 17.80 -1.03
C SER A 123 12.81 19.11 -1.74
N SER A 124 11.59 19.18 -2.26
CA SER A 124 11.06 20.31 -3.01
C SER A 124 9.68 20.70 -2.46
N PRO A 125 9.33 22.00 -2.41
CA PRO A 125 7.96 22.43 -2.08
C PRO A 125 6.89 21.81 -2.97
N ASN A 126 7.26 21.35 -4.16
CA ASN A 126 6.36 20.71 -5.13
C ASN A 126 6.22 19.20 -4.94
N LEU A 127 6.93 18.56 -4.00
CA LEU A 127 6.87 17.11 -3.82
C LEU A 127 5.46 16.65 -3.42
N VAL A 128 4.88 17.24 -2.38
CA VAL A 128 3.52 16.89 -1.93
C VAL A 128 2.48 17.16 -3.03
N PRO A 129 2.42 18.34 -3.68
CA PRO A 129 1.53 18.55 -4.82
C PRO A 129 1.72 17.55 -5.97
N SER A 130 2.95 17.11 -6.23
CA SER A 130 3.24 16.13 -7.28
C SER A 130 2.73 14.73 -6.91
N LEU A 131 2.90 14.32 -5.66
CA LEU A 131 2.34 13.08 -5.12
C LEU A 131 0.81 13.11 -5.16
N GLU A 132 0.19 14.20 -4.69
CA GLU A 132 -1.26 14.38 -4.74
C GLU A 132 -1.79 14.29 -6.18
N LYS A 133 -1.12 14.94 -7.13
CA LYS A 133 -1.47 14.86 -8.56
C LYS A 133 -1.41 13.43 -9.09
N LEU A 134 -0.36 12.67 -8.74
CA LEU A 134 -0.21 11.28 -9.18
C LEU A 134 -1.27 10.36 -8.56
N PHE A 135 -1.50 10.46 -7.26
CA PHE A 135 -2.54 9.68 -6.57
C PHE A 135 -3.95 10.01 -7.06
N SER A 136 -4.22 11.27 -7.41
CA SER A 136 -5.54 11.68 -7.90
C SER A 136 -5.90 11.12 -9.27
N LYS A 137 -4.94 10.57 -10.03
CA LYS A 137 -5.22 10.02 -11.37
C LYS A 137 -6.08 8.76 -11.34
N ASP A 138 -6.04 8.01 -10.25
CA ASP A 138 -6.85 6.80 -10.04
C ASP A 138 -7.36 6.75 -8.59
N ALA A 139 -8.25 7.70 -8.28
CA ALA A 139 -8.79 7.91 -6.94
C ALA A 139 -10.32 8.05 -6.95
N GLU A 140 -11.00 7.35 -7.87
CA GLU A 140 -12.46 7.37 -7.94
C GLU A 140 -13.07 7.00 -6.57
N GLY A 141 -13.89 7.90 -6.02
CA GLY A 141 -14.54 7.71 -4.72
C GLY A 141 -13.64 7.94 -3.49
N VAL A 142 -12.35 8.26 -3.65
CA VAL A 142 -11.44 8.64 -2.55
C VAL A 142 -11.53 10.14 -2.28
N ARG A 143 -11.61 10.54 -1.00
CA ARG A 143 -11.71 11.96 -0.65
C ARG A 143 -10.36 12.65 -0.82
N GLN A 144 -10.36 13.90 -1.27
CA GLN A 144 -9.12 14.69 -1.39
C GLN A 144 -8.29 14.73 -0.09
N GLY A 145 -8.96 14.80 1.07
CA GLY A 145 -8.26 14.77 2.36
C GLY A 145 -7.47 13.49 2.63
N GLU A 146 -7.94 12.33 2.14
CA GLU A 146 -7.22 11.05 2.24
C GLU A 146 -6.00 11.04 1.30
N ILE A 147 -6.17 11.56 0.09
CA ILE A 147 -5.06 11.71 -0.89
C ILE A 147 -3.95 12.61 -0.30
N SER A 148 -4.34 13.76 0.25
CA SER A 148 -3.40 14.69 0.88
C SER A 148 -2.74 14.11 2.13
N ALA A 149 -3.46 13.32 2.93
CA ALA A 149 -2.89 12.64 4.09
C ALA A 149 -1.85 11.59 3.68
N LEU A 150 -2.15 10.77 2.66
CA LEU A 150 -1.21 9.78 2.11
C LEU A 150 0.04 10.45 1.55
N ALA A 151 -0.12 11.51 0.75
CA ALA A 151 0.99 12.27 0.19
C ALA A 151 1.91 12.84 1.28
N ARG A 152 1.33 13.38 2.37
CA ARG A 152 2.11 13.90 3.50
C ARG A 152 2.82 12.82 4.30
N SER A 153 2.18 11.67 4.52
CA SER A 153 2.83 10.55 5.20
C SER A 153 4.04 10.03 4.41
N ILE A 154 3.91 9.92 3.08
CA ILE A 154 5.03 9.54 2.20
C ILE A 154 6.10 10.62 2.17
N HIS A 155 5.73 11.89 2.17
CA HIS A 155 6.69 13.00 2.28
C HIS A 155 7.48 12.94 3.60
N SER A 156 6.82 12.72 4.73
CA SER A 156 7.49 12.54 6.03
C SER A 156 8.49 11.38 6.00
N PHE A 157 8.12 10.26 5.39
CA PHE A 157 9.03 9.14 5.19
C PHE A 157 10.27 9.54 4.39
N ILE A 158 10.08 10.28 3.28
CA ILE A 158 11.18 10.75 2.43
C ILE A 158 12.13 11.66 3.22
N GLU A 159 11.61 12.60 4.01
CA GLU A 159 12.45 13.47 4.86
C GLU A 159 13.26 12.67 5.87
N GLU A 160 12.66 11.65 6.49
CA GLU A 160 13.39 10.75 7.39
C GLU A 160 14.51 9.98 6.69
N GLU A 161 14.26 9.48 5.47
CA GLU A 161 15.29 8.77 4.69
C GLU A 161 16.41 9.71 4.25
N ILE A 162 16.09 10.94 3.86
CA ILE A 162 17.09 11.97 3.54
C ILE A 162 17.96 12.28 4.77
N ALA A 163 17.36 12.38 5.96
CA ALA A 163 18.08 12.68 7.20
C ALA A 163 19.00 11.54 7.67
N LYS A 164 18.70 10.29 7.30
CA LYS A 164 19.51 9.10 7.64
C LYS A 164 20.72 8.90 6.72
N ALA A 165 20.68 9.47 5.51
CA ALA A 165 21.64 9.21 4.42
C ALA A 165 22.82 10.16 4.41
#